data_AF-A0A103RW58-F1
#
_entry.id   AF-A0A103RW58-F1
#
_cell.length_a   1.000
_cell.length_b   1.000
_cell.length_c   1.000
_cell.angle_alpha   90.00
_cell.angle_beta   90.00
_cell.angle_gamma   90.00
#
_symmetry.space_group_name_H-M   'P 1'
#
loop_
_entity.id
_entity.type
_entity.pdbx_description
1 polymer ?
#
loop_
_entity_poly.entity_id
_entity_poly.type
_entity_poly.pdbx_seq_one_letter_code
_entity_poly.pdbx_strand_id
1 'polypeptide(L)'
;MSGRLLIANHAFLLLCASMYLGTGASLVLFSFPVAPQLTTDNYYLQFVPQVTAATAFFTVMTKLMLASGSVMLVAEWRQPTRWVPIVVLLGVLVATVVTLKWIFPLNAELAGHIKDAARLRQVLDDWMRLNRLRVALWCIQWLALAWYFARWANRSRYSALR
;
A
#
# COMPACT_ATOMS: atom_id res chain seq x y z
N MET A 1 -12.04 23.21 -9.05
CA MET A 1 -12.63 21.91 -9.43
C MET A 1 -14.08 21.87 -8.94
N SER A 2 -15.00 21.31 -9.73
CA SER A 2 -16.37 21.05 -9.26
C SER A 2 -16.34 20.10 -8.05
N GLY A 3 -17.22 20.29 -7.05
CA GLY A 3 -17.27 19.47 -5.85
C GLY A 3 -17.43 17.96 -6.13
N ARG A 4 -18.13 17.61 -7.22
CA ARG A 4 -18.27 16.21 -7.66
C ARG A 4 -16.94 15.59 -8.11
N LEU A 5 -16.09 16.36 -8.79
CA LEU A 5 -14.77 15.92 -9.23
C LEU A 5 -13.82 15.72 -8.04
N LEU A 6 -13.93 16.56 -7.01
CA LEU A 6 -13.17 16.36 -5.77
C LEU A 6 -13.60 15.08 -5.06
N ILE A 7 -14.90 14.84 -4.88
CA ILE A 7 -15.39 13.59 -4.28
C ILE A 7 -14.89 12.36 -5.05
N ALA A 8 -14.96 12.40 -6.39
CA ALA A 8 -14.42 11.33 -7.23
C ALA A 8 -12.92 11.11 -7.02
N ASN A 9 -12.13 12.18 -6.92
CA ASN A 9 -10.70 12.08 -6.59
C ASN A 9 -10.46 11.40 -5.23
N HIS A 10 -11.21 11.78 -4.21
CA HIS A 10 -11.03 11.21 -2.86
C HIS A 10 -11.46 9.75 -2.81
N ALA A 11 -12.54 9.40 -3.52
CA ALA A 11 -13.02 8.02 -3.63
C ALA A 11 -12.01 7.15 -4.40
N PHE A 12 -11.40 7.70 -5.45
CA PHE A 12 -10.30 7.05 -6.16
C PHE A 12 -9.10 6.80 -5.25
N LEU A 13 -8.71 7.79 -4.43
CA LEU A 13 -7.63 7.62 -3.46
C LEU A 13 -7.94 6.52 -2.43
N LEU A 14 -9.19 6.46 -1.92
CA LEU A 14 -9.66 5.39 -1.05
C LEU A 14 -9.64 4.02 -1.74
N LEU A 15 -10.05 3.95 -3.01
CA LEU A 15 -9.98 2.73 -3.80
C LEU A 15 -8.53 2.22 -3.91
N CYS A 16 -7.58 3.09 -4.24
CA CYS A 16 -6.17 2.72 -4.30
C CYS A 16 -5.61 2.26 -2.94
N ALA A 17 -5.94 2.97 -1.85
CA ALA A 17 -5.56 2.55 -0.51
C ALA A 17 -6.19 1.19 -0.12
N SER A 18 -7.42 0.92 -0.57
CA SER A 18 -8.10 -0.36 -0.34
C SER A 18 -7.47 -1.49 -1.12
N MET A 19 -7.00 -1.24 -2.35
CA MET A 19 -6.23 -2.23 -3.12
C MET A 19 -4.89 -2.53 -2.46
N TYR A 20 -4.16 -1.52 -1.98
CA TYR A 20 -2.95 -1.75 -1.18
C TYR A 20 -3.22 -2.59 0.06
N LEU A 21 -4.25 -2.24 0.84
CA LEU A 21 -4.64 -2.98 2.02
C LEU A 21 -5.01 -4.43 1.67
N GLY A 22 -5.80 -4.65 0.62
CA GLY A 22 -6.22 -5.97 0.19
C GLY A 22 -5.05 -6.86 -0.21
N THR A 23 -4.12 -6.37 -1.03
CA THR A 23 -2.91 -7.12 -1.41
C THR A 23 -1.97 -7.35 -0.23
N GLY A 24 -1.84 -6.36 0.66
CA GLY A 24 -1.07 -6.52 1.88
C GLY A 24 -1.66 -7.59 2.81
N ALA A 25 -2.97 -7.54 3.03
CA ALA A 25 -3.69 -8.52 3.83
C ALA A 25 -3.57 -9.92 3.22
N SER A 26 -3.69 -10.07 1.89
CA SER A 26 -3.54 -11.37 1.24
C SER A 26 -2.13 -11.95 1.44
N LEU A 27 -1.09 -11.11 1.41
CA LEU A 27 0.27 -11.54 1.71
C LEU A 27 0.39 -12.06 3.16
N VAL A 28 -0.11 -11.29 4.13
CA VAL A 28 -0.01 -11.63 5.56
C VAL A 28 -0.83 -12.87 5.91
N LEU A 29 -2.04 -12.97 5.38
CA LEU A 29 -3.01 -14.01 5.74
C LEU A 29 -2.80 -15.32 4.97
N PHE A 30 -2.36 -15.24 3.71
CA PHE A 30 -2.32 -16.40 2.82
C PHE A 30 -0.92 -16.76 2.33
N SER A 31 -0.07 -15.77 2.00
CA SER A 31 1.25 -16.04 1.42
C SER A 31 2.35 -16.28 2.47
N PHE A 32 2.41 -15.48 3.54
CA PHE A 32 3.46 -15.61 4.56
C PHE A 32 3.39 -16.92 5.34
N PRO A 33 2.20 -17.47 5.69
CA PRO A 33 2.12 -18.76 6.39
C PRO A 33 2.68 -19.92 5.58
N VAL A 34 2.63 -19.85 4.24
CA VAL A 34 3.13 -20.91 3.35
C VAL A 34 4.56 -20.66 2.85
N ALA A 35 5.08 -19.44 2.99
CA ALA A 35 6.44 -19.08 2.56
C ALA A 35 7.57 -19.97 3.10
N PRO A 36 7.52 -20.51 4.35
CA PRO A 36 8.54 -21.44 4.84
C PRO A 36 8.63 -22.77 4.07
N GLN A 37 7.61 -23.13 3.29
CA GLN A 37 7.58 -24.34 2.46
C GLN A 37 8.26 -24.12 1.10
N LEU A 38 8.67 -22.89 0.81
CA LEU A 38 9.41 -22.57 -0.42
C LEU A 38 10.83 -23.13 -0.33
N THR A 39 11.23 -23.77 -1.43
CA THR A 39 12.56 -24.35 -1.64
C THR A 39 13.19 -23.72 -2.86
N THR A 40 14.49 -23.92 -3.03
CA THR A 40 15.26 -23.45 -4.19
C THR A 40 14.70 -23.96 -5.52
N ASP A 41 13.92 -25.05 -5.49
CA ASP A 41 13.36 -25.70 -6.68
C ASP A 41 11.99 -25.14 -7.07
N ASN A 42 11.20 -24.65 -6.09
CA ASN A 42 9.81 -24.26 -6.32
C ASN A 42 9.54 -22.75 -6.20
N TYR A 43 10.40 -22.00 -5.50
CA TYR A 43 10.08 -20.63 -5.12
C TYR A 43 9.96 -19.70 -6.33
N TYR A 44 10.77 -19.93 -7.36
CA TYR A 44 10.83 -19.03 -8.50
C TYR A 44 9.46 -18.87 -9.18
N LEU A 45 8.83 -19.99 -9.56
CA LEU A 45 7.54 -19.98 -10.25
C LEU A 45 6.41 -19.47 -9.35
N GLN A 46 6.46 -19.76 -8.06
CA GLN A 46 5.42 -19.37 -7.11
C GLN A 46 5.52 -17.91 -6.67
N PHE A 47 6.70 -17.29 -6.76
CA PHE A 47 6.97 -16.01 -6.13
C PHE A 47 7.40 -14.91 -7.10
N VAL A 48 8.41 -15.16 -7.93
CA VAL A 48 9.10 -14.10 -8.69
C VAL A 48 8.20 -13.43 -9.75
N PRO A 49 7.47 -14.17 -10.60
CA PRO A 49 6.56 -13.55 -11.58
C PRO A 49 5.47 -12.71 -10.92
N GLN A 50 4.90 -13.21 -9.82
CA GLN A 50 3.82 -12.53 -9.09
C GLN A 50 4.30 -11.22 -8.48
N VAL A 51 5.46 -11.24 -7.81
CA VAL A 51 6.07 -10.03 -7.22
C VAL A 51 6.46 -9.02 -8.29
N THR A 52 6.94 -9.48 -9.44
CA THR A 52 7.32 -8.62 -10.57
C THR A 52 6.08 -7.91 -11.13
N ALA A 53 5.01 -8.65 -11.42
CA ALA A 53 3.75 -8.10 -11.90
C ALA A 53 3.13 -7.12 -10.89
N ALA A 54 3.10 -7.50 -9.60
CA ALA A 54 2.63 -6.64 -8.53
C ALA A 54 3.45 -5.34 -8.43
N THR A 55 4.77 -5.42 -8.58
CA THR A 55 5.66 -4.24 -8.54
C THR A 55 5.35 -3.27 -9.68
N ALA A 56 5.13 -3.77 -10.90
CA ALA A 56 4.76 -2.94 -12.04
C ALA A 56 3.42 -2.24 -11.80
N PHE A 57 2.39 -2.99 -11.36
CA PHE A 57 1.08 -2.44 -11.00
C PHE A 57 1.19 -1.36 -9.92
N PHE A 58 1.89 -1.66 -8.82
CA PHE A 58 2.03 -0.73 -7.70
C PHE A 58 2.85 0.50 -8.04
N THR A 59 3.80 0.42 -8.97
CA THR A 59 4.57 1.59 -9.43
C THR A 59 3.66 2.62 -10.09
N VAL A 60 2.74 2.17 -10.95
CA VAL A 60 1.75 3.05 -11.58
C VAL A 60 0.78 3.59 -10.54
N MET A 61 0.24 2.71 -9.69
CA MET A 61 -0.71 3.12 -8.65
C MET A 61 -0.12 4.12 -7.65
N THR A 62 1.15 3.96 -7.25
CA THR A 62 1.85 4.89 -6.35
C THR A 62 1.84 6.30 -6.93
N LYS A 63 2.16 6.45 -8.22
CA LYS A 63 2.17 7.76 -8.90
C LYS A 63 0.78 8.40 -8.91
N LEU A 64 -0.24 7.58 -9.20
CA LEU A 64 -1.64 8.03 -9.18
C LEU A 64 -2.10 8.45 -7.77
N MET A 65 -1.69 7.71 -6.74
CA MET A 65 -1.98 8.05 -5.35
C MET A 65 -1.27 9.32 -4.89
N LEU A 66 0.00 9.53 -5.28
CA LEU A 66 0.72 10.77 -4.98
C LEU A 66 0.04 11.97 -5.64
N ALA A 67 -0.36 11.85 -6.90
CA ALA A 67 -1.09 12.90 -7.61
C ALA A 67 -2.45 13.19 -6.94
N SER A 68 -3.25 12.15 -6.71
CA SER A 68 -4.59 12.26 -6.12
C SER A 68 -4.55 12.76 -4.67
N GLY A 69 -3.58 12.30 -3.88
CA GLY A 69 -3.31 12.77 -2.52
C GLY A 69 -2.88 14.22 -2.47
N SER A 70 -2.08 14.69 -3.45
CA SER A 70 -1.70 16.09 -3.57
C SER A 70 -2.90 16.98 -3.90
N VAL A 71 -3.79 16.52 -4.80
CA VAL A 71 -5.05 17.22 -5.10
C VAL A 71 -5.93 17.32 -3.85
N MET A 72 -6.07 16.23 -3.08
CA MET A 72 -6.79 16.24 -1.80
C MET A 72 -6.14 17.18 -0.78
N LEU A 73 -4.80 17.20 -0.69
CA LEU A 73 -4.07 18.08 0.21
C LEU A 73 -4.34 19.56 -0.06
N VAL A 74 -4.26 19.97 -1.33
CA VAL A 74 -4.53 21.36 -1.74
C VAL A 74 -5.99 21.73 -1.48
N ALA A 75 -6.92 20.83 -1.77
CA ALA A 75 -8.36 21.07 -1.54
C ALA A 75 -8.70 21.20 -0.05
N GLU A 76 -8.10 20.38 0.80
CA GLU A 76 -8.39 20.31 2.23
C GLU A 76 -7.46 21.17 3.09
N TRP A 77 -6.53 21.94 2.51
CA TRP A 77 -5.46 22.63 3.24
C TRP A 77 -5.94 23.56 4.35
N ARG A 78 -7.07 24.25 4.12
CA ARG A 78 -7.70 25.17 5.09
C ARG A 78 -8.71 24.48 6.01
N GLN A 79 -8.98 23.20 5.80
CA GLN A 79 -9.92 22.44 6.60
C GLN A 79 -9.22 21.70 7.76
N PRO A 80 -9.93 21.43 8.87
CA PRO A 80 -9.40 20.61 9.97
C PRO A 80 -9.00 19.19 9.54
N THR A 81 -9.45 18.75 8.37
CA THR A 81 -9.21 17.43 7.74
C THR A 81 -7.90 17.37 6.95
N ARG A 82 -7.12 18.46 6.84
CA ARG A 82 -5.83 18.50 6.12
C ARG A 82 -4.82 17.44 6.54
N TRP A 83 -4.89 16.95 7.78
CA TRP A 83 -3.98 15.92 8.27
C TRP A 83 -4.17 14.58 7.53
N VAL A 84 -5.37 14.31 7.01
CA VAL A 84 -5.67 13.05 6.30
C VAL A 84 -4.80 12.90 5.06
N PRO A 85 -4.82 13.83 4.08
CA PRO A 85 -3.94 13.70 2.91
C PRO A 85 -2.46 13.79 3.27
N ILE A 86 -2.08 14.49 4.34
CA ILE A 86 -0.68 14.50 4.84
C ILE A 86 -0.26 13.09 5.27
N VAL A 87 -1.06 12.42 6.10
CA VAL A 87 -0.78 11.05 6.55
C VAL A 87 -0.74 10.09 5.37
N VAL A 88 -1.65 10.23 4.40
CA VAL A 88 -1.65 9.40 3.18
C VAL A 88 -0.36 9.60 2.39
N LEU A 89 -0.01 10.85 2.06
CA LEU A 89 1.19 11.15 1.26
C LEU A 89 2.47 10.72 1.97
N LEU A 90 2.61 10.98 3.28
CA LEU A 90 3.75 10.52 4.06
C LEU A 90 3.82 8.99 4.08
N GLY A 91 2.69 8.31 4.28
CA GLY A 91 2.62 6.85 4.24
C GLY A 91 3.07 6.27 2.90
N VAL A 92 2.61 6.84 1.79
CA VAL A 92 3.02 6.45 0.43
C VAL A 92 4.52 6.69 0.23
N LEU A 93 5.04 7.85 0.63
CA LEU A 93 6.45 8.19 0.48
C LEU A 93 7.35 7.26 1.29
N VAL A 94 7.04 7.03 2.56
CA VAL A 94 7.78 6.11 3.43
C VAL A 94 7.73 4.69 2.86
N ALA A 95 6.56 4.19 2.45
CA ALA A 95 6.43 2.87 1.84
C ALA A 95 7.21 2.75 0.52
N THR A 96 7.27 3.83 -0.27
CA THR A 96 8.05 3.90 -1.51
C THR A 96 9.54 3.82 -1.22
N VAL A 97 10.05 4.61 -0.26
CA VAL A 97 11.45 4.54 0.17
C VAL A 97 11.78 3.13 0.68
N VAL A 98 10.89 2.55 1.49
CA VAL A 98 11.06 1.17 1.99
C VAL A 98 11.22 0.18 0.83
N THR A 99 10.37 0.33 -0.18
CA THR A 99 10.34 -0.53 -1.35
C THR A 99 11.62 -0.40 -2.18
N LEU A 100 12.01 0.82 -2.52
CA LEU A 100 13.18 1.10 -3.38
C LEU A 100 14.50 0.70 -2.72
N LYS A 101 14.66 0.96 -1.40
CA LYS A 101 15.94 0.79 -0.71
C LYS A 101 16.17 -0.62 -0.18
N TRP A 102 15.12 -1.32 0.26
CA TRP A 102 15.29 -2.63 0.90
C TRP A 102 14.56 -3.77 0.18
N ILE A 103 13.36 -3.55 -0.36
CA ILE A 103 12.60 -4.65 -1.00
C ILE A 103 13.12 -4.95 -2.41
N PHE A 104 13.41 -3.93 -3.22
CA PHE A 104 13.90 -4.15 -4.59
C PHE A 104 15.22 -4.92 -4.66
N PRO A 105 16.22 -4.67 -3.79
CA PRO A 105 17.41 -5.51 -3.70
C PRO A 105 17.07 -6.98 -3.41
N LEU A 106 16.18 -7.26 -2.45
CA LEU A 106 15.78 -8.63 -2.12
C LEU A 106 15.03 -9.28 -3.29
N ASN A 107 14.17 -8.54 -3.99
CA ASN A 107 13.47 -9.04 -5.18
C ASN A 107 14.45 -9.37 -6.31
N ALA A 108 15.49 -8.55 -6.52
CA ALA A 108 16.52 -8.80 -7.52
C ALA A 108 17.34 -10.05 -7.16
N GLU A 109 17.64 -10.25 -5.88
CA GLU A 109 18.30 -11.47 -5.40
C GLU A 109 17.44 -12.72 -5.63
N LEU A 110 16.14 -12.65 -5.32
CA LEU A 110 15.19 -13.73 -5.58
C LEU A 110 15.05 -14.02 -7.08
N ALA A 111 15.05 -13.00 -7.94
CA ALA A 111 15.05 -13.16 -9.39
C ALA A 111 16.36 -13.77 -9.92
N GLY A 112 17.47 -13.56 -9.20
CA GLY A 112 18.79 -14.12 -9.50
C GLY A 112 18.93 -15.64 -9.28
N HIS A 113 17.84 -16.35 -8.94
CA HIS A 113 17.85 -17.80 -8.70
C HIS A 113 18.79 -18.23 -7.56
N ILE A 114 18.43 -17.91 -6.31
CA ILE A 114 19.15 -18.34 -5.11
C ILE A 114 19.18 -19.88 -5.07
N LYS A 115 20.39 -20.44 -4.99
CA LYS A 115 20.64 -21.89 -4.92
C LYS A 115 20.91 -22.41 -3.52
N ASP A 116 21.20 -21.53 -2.57
CA ASP A 116 21.36 -21.88 -1.17
C ASP A 116 20.03 -21.74 -0.41
N ALA A 117 19.59 -22.84 0.20
CA ALA A 117 18.36 -22.89 0.98
C ALA A 117 18.42 -22.03 2.24
N ALA A 118 19.59 -21.90 2.88
CA ALA A 118 19.75 -21.06 4.05
C ALA A 118 19.60 -19.58 3.68
N ARG A 119 20.27 -19.16 2.60
CA ARG A 119 20.13 -17.81 2.06
C ARG A 119 18.70 -17.50 1.60
N LEU A 120 18.04 -18.43 0.91
CA LEU A 120 16.65 -18.25 0.47
C LEU A 120 15.72 -17.96 1.65
N ARG A 121 15.84 -18.72 2.75
CA ARG A 121 15.04 -18.49 3.96
C ARG A 121 15.29 -17.12 4.55
N GLN A 122 16.56 -16.72 4.70
CA GLN A 122 16.92 -15.41 5.23
C GLN A 122 16.31 -14.27 4.39
N VAL A 123 16.42 -14.36 3.06
CA VAL A 123 15.89 -13.35 2.14
C VAL A 123 14.36 -13.28 2.21
N LEU A 124 13.68 -14.44 2.28
CA LEU A 124 12.22 -14.49 2.42
C LEU A 124 11.77 -13.91 3.77
N ASP A 125 12.46 -14.20 4.87
CA ASP A 125 12.14 -13.66 6.19
C ASP A 125 12.30 -12.14 6.26
N ASP A 126 13.41 -11.62 5.73
CA ASP A 126 13.64 -10.18 5.64
C ASP A 126 12.60 -9.50 4.74
N TRP A 127 12.26 -10.12 3.61
CA TRP A 127 11.23 -9.64 2.70
C TRP A 127 9.85 -9.63 3.35
N MET A 128 9.47 -10.70 4.08
CA MET A 128 8.22 -10.76 4.82
C MET A 128 8.14 -9.69 5.90
N ARG A 129 9.22 -9.48 6.68
CA ARG A 129 9.28 -8.44 7.72
C ARG A 129 9.05 -7.04 7.13
N LEU A 130 9.72 -6.72 6.03
CA LEU A 130 9.57 -5.43 5.34
C LEU A 130 8.17 -5.26 4.74
N ASN A 131 7.57 -6.33 4.22
CA ASN A 131 6.21 -6.24 3.71
C ASN A 131 5.18 -6.11 4.84
N ARG A 132 5.35 -6.74 6.01
CA ARG A 132 4.50 -6.47 7.20
C ARG A 132 4.52 -4.99 7.58
N LEU A 133 5.69 -4.36 7.56
CA LEU A 133 5.82 -2.91 7.76
C LEU A 133 5.01 -2.12 6.72
N ARG A 134 5.09 -2.49 5.44
CA ARG A 134 4.28 -1.87 4.37
C ARG A 134 2.79 -2.04 4.61
N VAL A 135 2.35 -3.23 4.99
CA VAL A 135 0.93 -3.48 5.31
C VAL A 135 0.48 -2.59 6.46
N ALA A 136 1.28 -2.43 7.51
CA ALA A 136 0.96 -1.53 8.61
C ALA A 136 0.81 -0.07 8.13
N LEU A 137 1.72 0.40 7.27
CA LEU A 137 1.61 1.74 6.66
C LEU A 137 0.35 1.87 5.80
N TRP A 138 -0.02 0.84 5.03
CA TRP A 138 -1.24 0.83 4.22
C TRP A 138 -2.50 0.82 5.08
N CYS A 139 -2.52 0.09 6.20
CA CYS A 139 -3.59 0.14 7.19
C CYS A 139 -3.80 1.55 7.72
N ILE A 140 -2.72 2.25 8.08
CA ILE A 140 -2.78 3.63 8.59
C ILE A 140 -3.36 4.57 7.53
N GLN A 141 -2.90 4.47 6.27
CA GLN A 141 -3.42 5.28 5.16
C GLN A 141 -4.91 5.02 4.92
N TRP A 142 -5.29 3.73 4.91
CA TRP A 142 -6.68 3.34 4.71
C TRP A 142 -7.57 3.85 5.85
N LEU A 143 -7.14 3.70 7.11
CA LEU A 143 -7.88 4.20 8.28
C LEU A 143 -8.04 5.72 8.26
N ALA A 144 -7.03 6.47 7.84
CA ALA A 144 -7.13 7.92 7.70
C ALA A 144 -8.19 8.31 6.66
N LEU A 145 -8.23 7.63 5.51
CA LEU A 145 -9.24 7.87 4.47
C LEU A 145 -10.63 7.39 4.90
N ALA A 146 -10.74 6.21 5.50
CA ALA A 146 -12.00 5.69 6.03
C ALA A 146 -12.59 6.63 7.08
N TRP A 147 -11.75 7.17 7.99
CA TRP A 147 -12.15 8.18 8.96
C TRP A 147 -12.65 9.46 8.27
N TYR A 148 -11.96 9.93 7.22
CA TYR A 148 -12.39 11.10 6.46
C TYR A 148 -13.80 10.93 5.89
N PHE A 149 -14.06 9.78 5.24
CA PHE A 149 -15.38 9.46 4.70
C PHE A 149 -16.44 9.25 5.80
N ALA A 150 -16.09 8.58 6.90
CA ALA A 150 -16.99 8.38 8.04
C ALA A 150 -17.41 9.71 8.68
N ARG A 151 -16.45 10.63 8.86
CA ARG A 151 -16.72 11.99 9.35
C ARG A 151 -17.64 12.76 8.40
N TRP A 152 -17.40 12.66 7.09
CA TRP A 152 -18.24 13.31 6.09
C TRP A 152 -19.67 12.76 6.11
N ALA A 153 -19.83 11.44 6.17
CA ALA A 153 -21.13 10.76 6.26
C ALA A 153 -21.89 11.12 7.55
N ASN A 154 -21.19 11.23 8.69
CA ASN A 154 -21.79 11.65 9.94
C ASN A 154 -22.25 13.11 9.89
N ARG A 155 -21.43 14.01 9.33
CA ARG A 155 -21.84 15.41 9.16
C ARG A 155 -23.08 15.52 8.28
N SER A 156 -23.12 14.86 7.12
CA SER A 156 -24.26 14.94 6.20
C SER A 156 -25.55 14.33 6.75
N ARG A 157 -25.47 13.22 7.51
CA ARG A 157 -26.65 12.58 8.13
C ARG A 157 -27.22 13.36 9.32
N TYR A 158 -26.35 13.91 10.17
CA TYR A 158 -26.80 14.53 11.43
C TYR A 158 -26.85 16.07 11.39
N SER A 159 -26.31 16.72 10.36
CA SER A 159 -26.58 18.15 10.11
C SER A 159 -27.97 18.41 9.55
N ALA A 160 -28.65 17.38 9.03
CA ALA A 160 -30.05 17.46 8.60
C ALA A 160 -31.05 17.36 9.77
N LEU A 161 -30.57 17.07 10.99
CA LEU A 161 -31.35 16.91 12.22
C LEU A 161 -31.10 18.04 13.24
N ARG A 162 -30.33 19.06 12.86
CA ARG A 162 -30.10 20.30 13.63
C ARG A 162 -30.51 21.49 12.78
#